data_AF-A0AAX6EC43-F1
#
_entry.id   AF-A0AAX6EC43-F1
#
_cell.length_a   1.000
_cell.length_b   1.000
_cell.length_c   1.000
_cell.angle_alpha   90.00
_cell.angle_beta   90.00
_cell.angle_gamma   90.00
#
_symmetry.space_group_name_H-M   'P 1'
#
loop_
_entity.id
_entity.type
_entity.pdbx_description
1 polymer ?
#
loop_
_entity_poly.entity_id
_entity_poly.type
_entity_poly.pdbx_seq_one_letter_code
_entity_poly.pdbx_strand_id
1 'polypeptide(L)'
;METRTGEDDAPQMKGVGTNSFARTFKYLMAAQFLSRLIPFIFNTWIVRNLNERDYALYTVQFHLLVTSILFLSREGFRRACMRIDVQCNGAPVEEKVAKLLKVAWMTFPLGIFVTLAACVFVLWSQNVSLPDPYAQSILIHGFACILELLAEPLYILSQNLLLLKLRLVVETMATILRCMTTHLLITRQPNMEKAMVFALSQASFGACMALGYWVYFLLFRIIRWPDLFPFRLHNLLDFDKDLQHMCLVFTGQSVWKWFLQEGEKWFL
;
A
#
# COMPACT_ATOMS: atom_id res chain seq x y z
N MET A 1 66.30 26.53 -25.12
CA MET A 1 65.45 26.72 -23.93
C MET A 1 64.13 27.23 -24.45
N GLU A 2 63.16 26.32 -24.65
CA GLU A 2 62.07 26.03 -23.69
C GLU A 2 60.92 27.05 -23.87
N THR A 3 59.62 26.77 -24.02
CA THR A 3 58.78 25.56 -24.00
C THR A 3 57.31 25.99 -24.30
N ARG A 4 56.52 25.13 -24.97
CA ARG A 4 55.11 24.71 -24.70
C ARG A 4 53.99 25.76 -24.38
N THR A 5 52.96 25.91 -25.23
CA THR A 5 51.59 25.29 -25.22
C THR A 5 50.53 25.94 -24.32
N GLY A 6 49.31 26.15 -24.87
CA GLY A 6 48.04 25.82 -24.20
C GLY A 6 47.03 26.95 -23.94
N GLU A 7 45.79 26.74 -24.45
CA GLU A 7 44.46 27.15 -23.91
C GLU A 7 44.12 28.66 -23.77
N ASP A 8 42.96 29.18 -24.20
CA ASP A 8 41.59 28.65 -24.13
C ASP A 8 40.75 28.94 -25.39
N ASP A 9 40.37 27.88 -26.12
CA ASP A 9 39.09 27.81 -26.82
C ASP A 9 37.99 27.63 -25.76
N ALA A 10 37.26 28.69 -25.43
CA ALA A 10 36.09 28.57 -24.57
C ALA A 10 34.98 27.82 -25.32
N PRO A 11 34.57 26.59 -24.92
CA PRO A 11 33.38 25.98 -25.49
C PRO A 11 32.18 26.72 -24.92
N GLN A 12 31.42 27.40 -25.79
CA GLN A 12 30.08 27.86 -25.47
C GLN A 12 29.24 26.67 -25.00
N MET A 13 29.02 26.53 -23.69
CA MET A 13 27.93 25.74 -23.13
C MET A 13 26.58 26.36 -23.54
N LYS A 14 26.13 26.08 -24.76
CA LYS A 14 24.78 26.42 -25.22
C LYS A 14 23.89 25.18 -25.19
N GLY A 15 22.92 25.18 -24.26
CA GLY A 15 21.56 24.72 -24.55
C GLY A 15 21.21 23.24 -24.39
N VAL A 16 21.96 22.43 -23.66
CA VAL A 16 21.65 20.98 -23.50
C VAL A 16 20.67 20.68 -22.34
N GLY A 17 20.45 21.62 -21.42
CA GLY A 17 19.61 21.40 -20.22
C GLY A 17 18.09 21.46 -20.43
N THR A 18 17.59 22.39 -21.25
CA THR A 18 16.13 22.67 -21.30
C THR A 18 15.37 21.68 -22.19
N ASN A 19 15.95 21.29 -23.34
CA ASN A 19 15.32 20.34 -24.27
C ASN A 19 15.35 18.89 -23.77
N SER A 20 16.34 18.52 -22.94
CA SER A 20 16.38 17.22 -22.28
C SER A 20 15.40 17.18 -21.11
N PHE A 21 15.36 18.23 -20.28
CA PHE A 21 14.42 18.33 -19.16
C PHE A 21 12.96 18.35 -19.63
N ALA A 22 12.62 19.14 -20.67
CA ALA A 22 11.27 19.18 -21.22
C ALA A 22 10.84 17.85 -21.85
N ARG A 23 11.75 17.13 -22.53
CA ARG A 23 11.48 15.79 -23.05
C ARG A 23 11.28 14.79 -21.93
N THR A 24 12.18 14.74 -20.95
CA THR A 24 12.08 13.87 -19.78
C THR A 24 10.80 14.14 -18.98
N PHE A 25 10.44 15.41 -18.78
CA PHE A 25 9.20 15.79 -18.14
C PHE A 25 7.96 15.33 -18.93
N LYS A 26 7.95 15.51 -20.26
CA LYS A 26 6.88 14.99 -21.13
C LYS A 26 6.76 13.48 -21.04
N TYR A 27 7.87 12.73 -21.05
CA TYR A 27 7.86 11.28 -20.89
C TYR A 27 7.36 10.84 -19.52
N LEU A 28 7.78 11.51 -18.44
CA LEU A 28 7.30 11.23 -17.08
C LEU A 28 5.80 11.52 -16.94
N MET A 29 5.34 12.64 -17.49
CA MET A 29 3.91 12.99 -17.51
C MET A 29 3.10 12.00 -18.34
N ALA A 30 3.57 11.64 -19.53
CA ALA A 30 2.91 10.66 -20.39
C ALA A 30 2.86 9.28 -19.71
N ALA A 31 3.98 8.80 -19.15
CA ALA A 31 4.04 7.55 -18.40
C ALA A 31 3.07 7.56 -17.21
N GLN A 32 2.93 8.72 -16.54
CA GLN A 32 2.02 8.88 -15.41
C GLN A 32 0.54 8.96 -15.80
N PHE A 33 0.24 9.46 -17.00
CA PHE A 33 -1.11 9.39 -17.56
C PHE A 33 -1.43 7.97 -18.01
N LEU A 34 -0.52 7.31 -18.71
CA LEU A 34 -0.70 5.93 -19.18
C LEU A 34 -0.86 4.97 -18.00
N SER A 35 -0.09 5.13 -16.93
CA SER A 35 -0.21 4.30 -15.72
C SER A 35 -1.58 4.38 -15.06
N ARG A 36 -2.32 5.48 -15.28
CA ARG A 36 -3.69 5.66 -14.79
C ARG A 36 -4.76 5.25 -15.80
N LEU A 37 -4.47 5.41 -17.09
CA LEU A 37 -5.37 5.02 -18.17
C LEU A 37 -5.44 3.49 -18.34
N ILE A 38 -4.32 2.79 -18.19
CA ILE A 38 -4.25 1.33 -18.32
C ILE A 38 -5.21 0.63 -17.34
N PRO A 39 -5.16 0.90 -16.02
CA PRO A 39 -6.11 0.31 -15.08
C PRO A 39 -7.56 0.68 -15.38
N PHE A 40 -7.82 1.89 -15.87
CA PHE A 40 -9.17 2.32 -16.23
C PHE A 40 -9.75 1.51 -17.40
N ILE A 41 -8.96 1.30 -18.45
CA ILE A 41 -9.36 0.49 -19.61
C ILE A 41 -9.57 -0.96 -19.16
N PHE A 42 -8.66 -1.52 -18.37
CA PHE A 42 -8.80 -2.88 -17.84
C PHE A 42 -10.04 -3.03 -16.96
N ASN A 43 -10.26 -2.13 -16.01
CA ASN A 43 -11.44 -2.16 -15.15
C ASN A 43 -12.74 -2.08 -15.97
N THR A 44 -12.77 -1.24 -17.01
CA THR A 44 -13.92 -1.16 -17.93
C THR A 44 -14.11 -2.45 -18.73
N TRP A 45 -13.03 -3.04 -19.24
CA TRP A 45 -13.07 -4.31 -19.97
C TRP A 45 -13.56 -5.46 -19.09
N ILE A 46 -13.11 -5.52 -17.84
CA ILE A 46 -13.50 -6.55 -16.88
C ILE A 46 -15.01 -6.48 -16.60
N VAL A 47 -15.55 -5.27 -16.37
CA VAL A 47 -16.99 -5.06 -16.14
C VAL A 47 -17.84 -5.49 -17.34
N ARG A 48 -17.34 -5.31 -18.56
CA ARG A 48 -18.09 -5.66 -19.79
C ARG A 48 -18.04 -7.14 -20.17
N ASN A 49 -17.03 -7.90 -19.74
CA ASN A 49 -16.86 -9.31 -20.11
C ASN A 49 -17.37 -10.31 -19.07
N LEU A 50 -17.79 -9.85 -17.89
CA LEU A 50 -18.24 -10.70 -16.80
C LEU A 50 -19.73 -10.43 -16.53
N ASN A 51 -20.53 -11.49 -16.38
CA ASN A 51 -21.98 -11.37 -16.11
C ASN A 51 -22.23 -10.39 -14.96
N GLU A 52 -23.08 -9.39 -15.23
CA GLU A 52 -23.11 -8.09 -14.53
C GLU A 52 -23.51 -8.15 -13.04
N ARG A 53 -24.21 -9.19 -12.60
CA ARG A 53 -24.81 -9.21 -11.26
C ARG A 53 -23.90 -9.83 -10.20
N ASP A 54 -23.42 -11.05 -10.45
CA ASP A 54 -22.62 -11.77 -9.46
C ASP A 54 -21.20 -11.19 -9.35
N TYR A 55 -20.63 -10.75 -10.47
CA TYR A 55 -19.33 -10.09 -10.49
C TYR A 55 -19.29 -8.82 -9.64
N ALA A 56 -20.30 -7.96 -9.81
CA ALA A 56 -20.35 -6.67 -9.13
C ALA A 56 -20.50 -6.88 -7.61
N LEU A 57 -21.35 -7.83 -7.20
CA LEU A 57 -21.59 -8.14 -5.80
C LEU A 57 -20.30 -8.60 -5.09
N TYR A 58 -19.59 -9.59 -5.64
CA TYR A 58 -18.36 -10.09 -5.03
C TYR A 58 -17.21 -9.09 -5.08
N THR A 59 -17.05 -8.39 -6.21
CA THR A 59 -15.98 -7.38 -6.35
C THR A 59 -16.16 -6.25 -5.36
N VAL A 60 -17.38 -5.74 -5.23
CA VAL A 60 -17.69 -4.66 -4.28
C VAL A 60 -17.51 -5.14 -2.85
N GLN A 61 -18.03 -6.33 -2.50
CA GLN A 61 -17.91 -6.87 -1.13
C GLN A 61 -16.44 -7.06 -0.72
N PHE A 62 -15.62 -7.70 -1.55
CA PHE A 62 -14.20 -7.89 -1.25
C PHE A 62 -13.42 -6.58 -1.27
N HIS A 63 -13.73 -5.67 -2.19
CA HIS A 63 -13.08 -4.37 -2.23
C HIS A 63 -13.39 -3.54 -0.97
N LEU A 64 -14.65 -3.54 -0.52
CA LEU A 64 -15.06 -2.91 0.73
C LEU A 64 -14.36 -3.55 1.92
N LEU A 65 -14.33 -4.88 2.00
CA LEU A 65 -13.66 -5.60 3.09
C LEU A 65 -12.18 -5.21 3.20
N VAL A 66 -11.44 -5.31 2.09
CA VAL A 66 -10.01 -4.96 2.04
C VAL A 66 -9.80 -3.49 2.40
N THR A 67 -10.56 -2.58 1.78
CA THR A 67 -10.41 -1.14 2.02
C THR A 67 -10.73 -0.79 3.46
N SER A 68 -11.76 -1.39 4.06
CA SER A 68 -12.13 -1.17 5.46
C SER A 68 -11.07 -1.70 6.43
N ILE A 69 -10.57 -2.92 6.23
CA ILE A 69 -9.50 -3.49 7.06
C ILE A 69 -8.26 -2.59 7.03
N LEU A 70 -7.84 -2.20 5.83
CA LEU A 70 -6.66 -1.37 5.65
C LEU A 70 -6.89 0.04 6.18
N PHE A 71 -8.06 0.64 5.94
CA PHE A 71 -8.38 1.97 6.47
C PHE A 71 -8.40 1.98 7.99
N LEU A 72 -9.10 1.03 8.62
CA LEU A 72 -9.19 0.91 10.07
C LEU A 72 -7.83 0.68 10.70
N SER A 73 -7.01 -0.17 10.07
CA SER A 73 -5.65 -0.44 10.52
C SER A 73 -4.73 0.78 10.37
N ARG A 74 -4.82 1.55 9.28
CA ARG A 74 -3.84 2.59 8.92
C ARG A 74 -4.15 3.97 9.49
N GLU A 75 -5.43 4.35 9.61
CA GLU A 75 -5.83 5.72 9.90
C GLU A 75 -5.37 6.19 11.29
N GLY A 76 -5.44 5.32 12.30
CA GLY A 76 -4.97 5.62 13.64
C GLY A 76 -3.48 5.96 13.69
N PHE A 77 -2.66 5.20 12.95
CA PHE A 77 -1.21 5.39 12.95
C PHE A 77 -0.75 6.54 12.08
N ARG A 78 -1.38 6.80 10.93
CA ARG A 78 -1.05 7.99 10.11
C ARG A 78 -1.26 9.26 10.92
N ARG A 79 -2.32 9.32 11.72
CA ARG A 79 -2.57 10.44 12.64
C ARG A 79 -1.54 10.52 13.77
N ALA A 80 -1.16 9.39 14.36
CA ALA A 80 -0.12 9.35 15.39
C ALA A 80 1.25 9.82 14.84
N CYS A 81 1.61 9.38 13.64
CA CYS A 81 2.87 9.74 12.98
C CYS A 81 2.97 11.24 12.69
N MET A 82 1.89 11.89 12.24
CA MET A 82 1.88 13.35 12.04
C MET A 82 2.16 14.14 13.33
N ARG A 83 1.78 13.62 14.50
CA ARG A 83 2.04 14.27 15.79
C ARG A 83 3.51 14.15 16.22
N ILE A 84 4.19 13.07 15.86
CA ILE A 84 5.60 12.83 16.21
C ILE A 84 6.52 13.79 15.46
N ASP A 85 6.21 14.10 14.19
CA ASP A 85 6.97 15.07 13.39
C ASP A 85 6.98 16.46 14.05
N VAL A 86 5.83 16.91 14.54
CA VAL A 86 5.69 18.19 15.28
C VAL A 86 6.49 18.18 16.58
N GLN A 87 6.46 17.08 17.33
CA GLN A 87 7.08 17.01 18.64
C GLN A 87 8.61 16.92 18.59
N CYS A 88 9.16 16.39 17.51
CA CYS A 88 10.61 16.17 17.38
C CYS A 88 11.35 17.30 16.66
N ASN A 89 10.76 18.47 16.42
CA ASN A 89 11.31 19.48 15.49
C ASN A 89 12.78 19.91 15.71
N GLY A 90 13.40 19.60 16.87
CA GLY A 90 14.83 19.81 17.17
C GLY A 90 15.73 18.56 17.30
N ALA A 91 15.24 17.34 17.11
CA ALA A 91 16.03 16.09 17.24
C ALA A 91 16.75 15.70 15.94
N PRO A 92 17.89 14.96 16.00
CA PRO A 92 18.57 14.45 14.81
C PRO A 92 17.65 13.56 13.97
N VAL A 93 17.80 13.62 12.64
CA VAL A 93 16.92 12.96 11.66
C VAL A 93 16.84 11.44 11.89
N GLU A 94 17.94 10.81 12.29
CA GLU A 94 18.00 9.36 12.56
C GLU A 94 17.10 8.95 13.74
N GLU A 95 17.07 9.75 14.82
CA GLU A 95 16.23 9.46 15.98
C GLU A 95 14.74 9.63 15.66
N LYS A 96 14.40 10.64 14.84
CA LYS A 96 13.04 10.84 14.32
C LYS A 96 12.58 9.62 13.52
N VAL A 97 13.41 9.15 12.59
CA VAL A 97 13.13 7.98 11.75
C VAL A 97 12.95 6.72 12.61
N ALA A 98 13.81 6.50 13.61
CA ALA A 98 13.69 5.34 14.50
C ALA A 98 12.40 5.37 15.35
N LYS A 99 12.01 6.53 15.89
CA LYS A 99 10.75 6.68 16.64
C LYS A 99 9.53 6.47 15.73
N LEU A 100 9.54 7.08 14.54
CA LEU A 100 8.48 6.93 13.56
C LEU A 100 8.31 5.47 13.15
N LEU A 101 9.41 4.78 12.85
CA LEU A 101 9.40 3.40 12.40
C LEU A 101 8.91 2.45 13.50
N LYS A 102 9.25 2.69 14.78
CA LYS A 102 8.69 1.95 15.91
C LYS A 102 7.16 2.07 15.98
N VAL A 103 6.63 3.27 15.81
CA VAL A 103 5.17 3.50 15.84
C VAL A 103 4.49 2.92 14.59
N ALA A 104 5.12 3.02 13.43
CA ALA A 104 4.60 2.45 12.18
C ALA A 104 4.61 0.91 12.20
N TRP A 105 5.58 0.28 12.88
CA TRP A 105 5.61 -1.17 13.08
C TRP A 105 4.49 -1.69 13.97
N MET A 106 3.90 -0.85 14.85
CA MET A 106 2.70 -1.21 15.62
C MET A 106 1.45 -1.35 14.74
N THR A 107 1.45 -0.77 13.54
CA THR A 107 0.37 -0.96 12.55
C THR A 107 0.26 -2.40 12.09
N PHE A 108 1.38 -3.12 12.01
CA PHE A 108 1.40 -4.50 11.54
C PHE A 108 0.64 -5.49 12.45
N PRO A 109 0.93 -5.61 13.76
CA PRO A 109 0.18 -6.52 14.64
C PRO A 109 -1.29 -6.11 14.79
N LEU A 110 -1.60 -4.81 14.87
CA LEU A 110 -2.99 -4.36 14.91
C LEU A 110 -3.74 -4.71 13.63
N GLY A 111 -3.10 -4.51 12.47
CA GLY A 111 -3.66 -4.86 11.17
C GLY A 111 -3.91 -6.36 11.01
N ILE A 112 -3.01 -7.22 11.51
CA ILE A 112 -3.23 -8.68 11.55
C ILE A 112 -4.45 -9.00 12.40
N PHE A 113 -4.56 -8.42 13.60
CA PHE A 113 -5.71 -8.64 14.48
C PHE A 113 -7.03 -8.22 13.81
N VAL A 114 -7.08 -7.02 13.21
CA VAL A 114 -8.25 -6.52 12.47
C VAL A 114 -8.58 -7.42 11.29
N THR A 115 -7.58 -7.85 10.52
CA THR A 115 -7.76 -8.74 9.36
C THR A 115 -8.36 -10.07 9.79
N LEU A 116 -7.81 -10.70 10.83
CA LEU A 116 -8.30 -11.97 11.37
C LEU A 116 -9.73 -11.82 11.90
N ALA A 117 -10.00 -10.79 12.69
CA ALA A 117 -11.34 -10.51 13.21
C ALA A 117 -12.36 -10.30 12.08
N ALA A 118 -11.99 -9.56 11.03
CA ALA A 118 -12.85 -9.32 9.87
C ALA A 118 -13.10 -10.61 9.06
N CYS A 119 -12.07 -11.43 8.81
CA CYS A 119 -12.24 -12.72 8.13
C CYS A 119 -13.15 -13.66 8.93
N VAL A 120 -12.94 -13.78 10.25
CA VAL A 120 -13.78 -14.62 11.13
C VAL A 120 -15.22 -14.10 11.14
N PHE A 121 -15.43 -12.78 11.26
CA PHE A 121 -16.75 -12.18 11.25
C PHE A 121 -17.52 -12.45 9.96
N VAL A 122 -16.86 -12.31 8.79
CA VAL A 122 -17.49 -12.59 7.49
C VAL A 122 -17.83 -14.08 7.34
N LEU A 123 -16.91 -14.97 7.72
CA LEU A 123 -17.16 -16.41 7.68
C LEU A 123 -18.32 -16.82 8.59
N TRP A 124 -18.39 -16.23 9.79
CA TRP A 124 -19.48 -16.47 10.74
C TRP A 124 -20.81 -15.92 10.22
N SER A 125 -20.83 -14.69 9.70
CA SER A 125 -22.05 -14.04 9.20
C SER A 125 -22.65 -14.77 8.00
N GLN A 126 -21.83 -15.39 7.16
CA GLN A 126 -22.29 -16.05 5.93
C GLN A 126 -22.59 -17.55 6.12
N ASN A 127 -22.29 -18.13 7.31
CA ASN A 127 -22.47 -19.57 7.60
C ASN A 127 -21.84 -20.51 6.54
N VAL A 128 -20.75 -20.06 5.90
CA VAL A 128 -20.10 -20.80 4.81
C VAL A 128 -19.16 -21.86 5.37
N SER A 129 -19.23 -23.07 4.83
CA SER A 129 -18.32 -24.16 5.20
C SER A 129 -16.92 -23.93 4.59
N LEU A 130 -15.84 -24.21 5.34
CA LEU A 130 -14.44 -24.04 4.86
C LEU A 130 -14.08 -24.66 3.49
N PRO A 131 -14.71 -25.73 2.99
CA PRO A 131 -14.43 -26.26 1.65
C PRO A 131 -14.92 -25.38 0.50
N ASP A 132 -15.75 -24.37 0.77
CA ASP A 132 -16.35 -23.53 -0.25
C ASP A 132 -15.30 -22.58 -0.88
N PRO A 133 -15.26 -22.41 -2.22
CA PRO A 133 -14.26 -21.54 -2.85
C PRO A 133 -14.42 -20.06 -2.46
N TYR A 134 -15.59 -19.66 -1.97
CA TYR A 134 -15.84 -18.36 -1.37
C TYR A 134 -15.02 -18.15 -0.08
N ALA A 135 -14.99 -19.14 0.81
CA ALA A 135 -14.19 -19.10 2.04
C ALA A 135 -12.69 -19.01 1.73
N GLN A 136 -12.23 -19.77 0.72
CA GLN A 136 -10.85 -19.68 0.24
C GLN A 136 -10.52 -18.28 -0.31
N SER A 137 -11.45 -17.67 -1.03
CA SER A 137 -11.29 -16.31 -1.57
C SER A 137 -11.17 -15.26 -0.46
N ILE A 138 -11.91 -15.40 0.64
CA ILE A 138 -11.80 -14.53 1.82
C ILE A 138 -10.40 -14.65 2.46
N LEU A 139 -9.92 -15.88 2.64
CA LEU A 139 -8.60 -16.12 3.24
C LEU A 139 -7.46 -15.55 2.40
N ILE A 140 -7.55 -15.70 1.07
CA ILE A 140 -6.56 -15.13 0.14
C ILE A 140 -6.60 -13.60 0.19
N HIS A 141 -7.79 -12.97 0.27
CA HIS A 141 -7.89 -11.53 0.47
C HIS A 141 -7.33 -11.09 1.82
N GLY A 142 -7.57 -11.86 2.90
CA GLY A 142 -6.97 -11.61 4.21
C GLY A 142 -5.44 -11.67 4.15
N PHE A 143 -4.88 -12.66 3.46
CA PHE A 143 -3.44 -12.74 3.23
C PHE A 143 -2.92 -11.55 2.41
N ALA A 144 -3.66 -11.12 1.38
CA ALA A 144 -3.33 -9.93 0.61
C ALA A 144 -3.31 -8.66 1.49
N CYS A 145 -4.27 -8.49 2.40
CA CYS A 145 -4.26 -7.42 3.39
C CYS A 145 -3.01 -7.47 4.26
N ILE A 146 -2.57 -8.66 4.73
CA ILE A 146 -1.35 -8.80 5.54
C ILE A 146 -0.11 -8.37 4.75
N LEU A 147 0.00 -8.75 3.47
CA LEU A 147 1.10 -8.30 2.61
C LEU A 147 1.10 -6.77 2.44
N GLU A 148 -0.07 -6.19 2.25
CA GLU A 148 -0.21 -4.73 2.16
C GLU A 148 0.11 -4.02 3.49
N LEU A 149 -0.22 -4.63 4.62
CA LEU A 149 0.12 -4.12 5.95
C LEU A 149 1.62 -4.19 6.22
N LEU A 150 2.32 -5.20 5.67
CA LEU A 150 3.78 -5.30 5.77
C LEU A 150 4.50 -4.19 4.99
N ALA A 151 3.90 -3.72 3.89
CA ALA A 151 4.40 -2.59 3.12
C ALA A 151 4.19 -1.24 3.84
N GLU A 152 3.22 -1.17 4.75
CA GLU A 152 2.78 0.06 5.40
C GLU A 152 3.84 0.80 6.22
N PRO A 153 4.64 0.18 7.10
CA PRO A 153 5.64 0.91 7.88
C PRO A 153 6.67 1.61 6.98
N LEU A 154 7.06 0.95 5.89
CA LEU A 154 7.97 1.51 4.89
C LEU A 154 7.29 2.59 4.05
N TYR A 155 6.00 2.42 3.74
CA TYR A 155 5.19 3.43 3.07
C TYR A 155 5.11 4.72 3.91
N ILE A 156 4.74 4.63 5.19
CA ILE A 156 4.63 5.79 6.10
C ILE A 156 5.98 6.50 6.22
N LEU A 157 7.07 5.73 6.34
CA LEU A 157 8.41 6.27 6.38
C LEU A 157 8.79 7.00 5.08
N SER A 158 8.49 6.40 3.92
CA SER A 158 8.74 7.03 2.63
C SER A 158 7.96 8.34 2.46
N GLN A 159 6.74 8.42 3.01
CA GLN A 159 5.93 9.63 3.01
C GLN A 159 6.54 10.72 3.90
N ASN A 160 7.04 10.37 5.08
CA ASN A 160 7.69 11.32 5.98
C ASN A 160 9.00 11.87 5.41
N LEU A 161 9.74 11.04 4.65
CA LEU A 161 10.94 11.45 3.92
C LEU A 161 10.62 12.17 2.58
N LEU A 162 9.35 12.47 2.29
CA LEU A 162 8.88 13.12 1.07
C LEU A 162 9.29 12.41 -0.23
N LEU A 163 9.46 11.08 -0.19
CA LEU A 163 9.81 10.23 -1.34
C LEU A 163 8.58 9.91 -2.21
N LEU A 164 7.86 10.96 -2.63
CA LEU A 164 6.61 10.84 -3.40
C LEU A 164 6.80 10.12 -4.75
N LYS A 165 7.99 10.25 -5.37
CA LYS A 165 8.33 9.55 -6.61
C LYS A 165 8.35 8.04 -6.44
N LEU A 166 8.94 7.54 -5.35
CA LEU A 166 8.99 6.10 -5.07
C LEU A 166 7.59 5.54 -4.89
N ARG A 167 6.79 6.20 -4.05
CA ARG A 167 5.40 5.81 -3.81
C ARG A 167 4.64 5.66 -5.12
N LEU A 168 4.73 6.67 -5.96
CA LEU A 168 4.00 6.74 -7.21
C LEU A 168 4.43 5.66 -8.20
N VAL A 169 5.72 5.31 -8.25
CA VAL A 169 6.24 4.20 -9.05
C VAL A 169 5.78 2.84 -8.52
N VAL A 170 5.90 2.59 -7.21
CA VAL A 170 5.51 1.29 -6.60
C VAL A 170 4.00 1.08 -6.72
N GLU A 171 3.19 2.09 -6.41
CA GLU A 171 1.73 2.05 -6.51
C GLU A 171 1.27 1.81 -7.96
N THR A 172 1.93 2.47 -8.92
CA THR A 172 1.71 2.25 -10.35
C THR A 172 2.05 0.82 -10.77
N MET A 173 3.22 0.32 -10.40
CA MET A 173 3.67 -1.04 -10.74
C MET A 173 2.75 -2.09 -10.15
N ALA A 174 2.37 -1.94 -8.88
CA ALA A 174 1.44 -2.85 -8.23
C ALA A 174 0.07 -2.85 -8.92
N THR A 175 -0.45 -1.68 -9.30
CA THR A 175 -1.73 -1.57 -10.01
C THR A 175 -1.67 -2.21 -11.39
N ILE A 176 -0.60 -1.97 -12.16
CA ILE A 176 -0.41 -2.60 -13.47
C ILE A 176 -0.30 -4.12 -13.34
N LEU A 177 0.46 -4.61 -12.35
CA LEU A 177 0.61 -6.04 -12.10
C LEU A 177 -0.73 -6.68 -11.73
N ARG A 178 -1.54 -6.01 -10.91
CA ARG A 178 -2.89 -6.45 -10.58
C ARG A 178 -3.75 -6.60 -11.83
N CYS A 179 -3.81 -5.58 -12.68
CA CYS A 179 -4.59 -5.61 -13.92
C CYS A 179 -4.12 -6.72 -14.87
N MET A 180 -2.80 -6.88 -15.02
CA MET A 180 -2.18 -7.96 -15.80
C MET A 180 -2.56 -9.33 -15.25
N THR A 181 -2.50 -9.52 -13.93
CA THR A 181 -2.83 -10.79 -13.26
C THR A 181 -4.31 -11.12 -13.42
N THR A 182 -5.20 -10.15 -13.22
CA THR A 182 -6.65 -10.34 -13.43
C THR A 182 -6.95 -10.75 -14.87
N HIS A 183 -6.36 -10.05 -15.86
CA HIS A 183 -6.57 -10.38 -17.26
C HIS A 183 -6.01 -11.76 -17.63
N LEU A 184 -4.81 -12.10 -17.15
CA LEU A 184 -4.18 -13.40 -17.41
C LEU A 184 -5.01 -14.55 -16.81
N LEU A 185 -5.53 -14.39 -15.59
CA LEU A 185 -6.38 -15.40 -14.97
C LEU A 185 -7.71 -15.56 -15.70
N ILE A 186 -8.38 -14.46 -16.07
CA ILE A 186 -9.66 -14.53 -16.81
C ILE A 186 -9.47 -15.24 -18.16
N THR A 187 -8.37 -14.96 -18.86
CA THR A 187 -8.12 -15.51 -20.20
C THR A 187 -7.61 -16.96 -20.16
N ARG A 188 -6.83 -17.36 -19.16
CA ARG A 188 -6.24 -18.70 -19.07
C ARG A 188 -7.09 -19.70 -18.30
N GLN A 189 -7.90 -19.23 -17.36
CA GLN A 189 -8.67 -20.06 -16.44
C GLN A 189 -10.14 -19.59 -16.40
N PRO A 190 -10.91 -19.77 -17.50
CA PRO A 190 -12.30 -19.33 -17.55
C PRO A 190 -13.20 -20.09 -16.55
N ASN A 191 -12.81 -21.31 -16.14
CA ASN A 191 -13.52 -22.16 -15.20
C ASN A 191 -13.26 -21.83 -13.71
N MET A 192 -12.29 -20.96 -13.40
CA MET A 192 -12.07 -20.54 -12.01
C MET A 192 -13.17 -19.59 -11.55
N GLU A 193 -13.57 -19.72 -10.29
CA GLU A 193 -14.52 -18.81 -9.67
C GLU A 193 -13.96 -17.38 -9.68
N LYS A 194 -14.81 -16.41 -10.04
CA LYS A 194 -14.40 -15.01 -10.19
C LYS A 194 -13.85 -14.45 -8.87
N ALA A 195 -14.41 -14.87 -7.74
CA ALA A 195 -13.94 -14.51 -6.40
C ALA A 195 -12.44 -14.82 -6.20
N MET A 196 -11.98 -16.01 -6.61
CA MET A 196 -10.58 -16.41 -6.50
C MET A 196 -9.68 -15.61 -7.42
N VAL A 197 -10.16 -15.26 -8.62
CA VAL A 197 -9.41 -14.41 -9.56
C VAL A 197 -9.14 -13.03 -8.95
N PHE A 198 -10.15 -12.45 -8.31
CA PHE A 198 -9.99 -11.18 -7.59
C PHE A 198 -9.03 -11.30 -6.42
N ALA A 199 -9.18 -12.35 -5.62
CA ALA A 199 -8.33 -12.60 -4.46
C ALA A 199 -6.86 -12.71 -4.86
N LEU A 200 -6.56 -13.48 -5.91
CA LEU A 200 -5.19 -13.64 -6.38
C LEU A 200 -4.64 -12.33 -6.99
N SER A 201 -5.48 -11.57 -7.70
CA SER A 201 -5.08 -10.26 -8.19
C SER A 201 -4.74 -9.29 -7.05
N GLN A 202 -5.51 -9.30 -5.95
CA GLN A 202 -5.23 -8.49 -4.76
C GLN A 202 -3.94 -8.96 -4.07
N ALA A 203 -3.72 -10.27 -3.98
CA ALA A 203 -2.47 -10.82 -3.42
C ALA A 203 -1.25 -10.39 -4.25
N SER A 204 -1.36 -10.38 -5.59
CA SER A 204 -0.29 -9.90 -6.47
C SER A 204 0.01 -8.40 -6.26
N PHE A 205 -1.04 -7.60 -6.04
CA PHE A 205 -0.91 -6.17 -5.70
C PHE A 205 -0.17 -5.99 -4.37
N GLY A 206 -0.63 -6.66 -3.31
CA GLY A 206 -0.01 -6.59 -1.98
C GLY A 206 1.44 -7.09 -1.98
N ALA A 207 1.74 -8.17 -2.71
CA ALA A 207 3.09 -8.67 -2.87
C ALA A 207 4.01 -7.67 -3.58
N CYS A 208 3.54 -7.04 -4.66
CA CYS A 208 4.30 -6.03 -5.38
C CYS A 208 4.55 -4.79 -4.51
N MET A 209 3.56 -4.34 -3.74
CA MET A 209 3.72 -3.26 -2.77
C MET A 209 4.78 -3.61 -1.73
N ALA A 210 4.66 -4.75 -1.07
CA ALA A 210 5.62 -5.20 -0.06
C ALA A 210 7.03 -5.29 -0.65
N LEU A 211 7.20 -6.07 -1.72
CA LEU A 211 8.51 -6.25 -2.35
C LEU A 211 9.09 -4.93 -2.86
N GLY A 212 8.29 -4.06 -3.47
CA GLY A 212 8.76 -2.77 -4.00
C GLY A 212 9.38 -1.89 -2.92
N TYR A 213 8.72 -1.78 -1.76
CA TYR A 213 9.27 -1.01 -0.64
C TYR A 213 10.48 -1.71 -0.01
N TRP A 214 10.38 -3.01 0.28
CA TRP A 214 11.47 -3.77 0.90
C TRP A 214 12.74 -3.74 0.03
N VAL A 215 12.62 -3.99 -1.28
CA VAL A 215 13.73 -3.97 -2.23
C VAL A 215 14.36 -2.58 -2.31
N TYR A 216 13.56 -1.51 -2.36
CA TYR A 216 14.10 -0.15 -2.41
C TYR A 216 14.90 0.20 -1.14
N PHE A 217 14.33 -0.04 0.04
CA PHE A 217 15.00 0.29 1.30
C PHE A 217 16.25 -0.58 1.56
N LEU A 218 16.24 -1.84 1.11
CA LEU A 218 17.40 -2.74 1.18
C LEU A 218 18.50 -2.34 0.19
N LEU A 219 18.15 -2.00 -1.05
CA LEU A 219 19.13 -1.63 -2.10
C LEU A 219 19.78 -0.28 -1.82
N PHE A 220 19.01 0.73 -1.44
CA PHE A 220 19.54 2.08 -1.21
C PHE A 220 20.19 2.26 0.16
N ARG A 221 20.17 1.23 1.04
CA ARG A 221 20.76 1.21 2.40
C ARG A 221 20.55 2.50 3.19
N ILE A 222 19.38 3.13 3.06
CA ILE A 222 19.06 4.37 3.78
C ILE A 222 18.98 4.11 5.30
N ILE A 223 18.78 2.85 5.72
CA ILE A 223 18.56 2.46 7.11
C ILE A 223 19.41 1.23 7.44
N ARG A 224 19.96 1.18 8.66
CA ARG A 224 20.70 0.04 9.19
C ARG A 224 19.72 -1.09 9.52
N TRP A 225 20.04 -2.34 9.15
CA TRP A 225 19.24 -3.55 9.44
C TRP A 225 18.59 -3.62 10.84
N PRO A 226 19.27 -3.25 11.95
CA PRO A 226 18.65 -3.28 13.28
C PRO A 226 17.58 -2.21 13.52
N ASP A 227 17.57 -1.11 12.77
CA ASP A 227 16.53 -0.08 12.86
C ASP A 227 15.32 -0.41 11.99
N LEU A 228 15.53 -1.15 10.88
CA LEU A 228 14.48 -1.62 9.95
C LEU A 228 13.48 -2.57 10.64
N PHE A 229 13.98 -3.33 11.61
CA PHE A 229 13.25 -4.29 12.42
C PHE A 229 13.41 -3.93 13.90
N PRO A 230 12.53 -3.09 14.48
CA PRO A 230 12.54 -2.79 15.90
C PRO A 230 12.03 -3.99 16.75
N PHE A 231 12.45 -5.22 16.43
CA PHE A 231 12.11 -6.48 17.11
C PHE A 231 12.72 -6.60 18.52
N ARG A 232 13.05 -5.48 19.18
CA ARG A 232 13.25 -5.44 20.63
C ARG A 232 11.88 -5.42 21.31
N LEU A 233 11.17 -6.54 21.15
CA LEU A 233 9.78 -6.83 21.57
C LEU A 233 9.52 -6.55 23.06
N HIS A 234 10.56 -6.51 23.89
CA HIS A 234 10.48 -6.25 25.33
C HIS A 234 9.97 -4.83 25.67
N ASN A 235 10.15 -3.83 24.79
CA ASN A 235 9.66 -2.46 25.01
C ASN A 235 8.33 -2.13 24.30
N LEU A 236 7.73 -3.08 23.55
CA LEU A 236 6.45 -2.86 22.86
C LEU A 236 5.24 -3.07 23.80
N LEU A 237 5.43 -3.80 24.90
CA LEU A 237 4.43 -4.02 25.95
C LEU A 237 4.49 -2.99 27.09
N ASP A 238 5.54 -2.16 27.13
CA ASP A 238 5.68 -1.03 28.07
C ASP A 238 5.14 0.28 27.47
N PHE A 239 4.26 0.15 26.48
CA PHE A 239 3.67 1.28 25.77
C PHE A 239 2.40 1.72 26.50
N ASP A 240 2.40 3.00 26.87
CA ASP A 240 1.47 3.64 27.78
C ASP A 240 -0.01 3.21 27.59
N LYS A 241 -0.64 2.74 28.67
CA LYS A 241 -2.03 2.26 28.68
C LYS A 241 -2.99 3.31 28.10
N ASP A 242 -2.64 4.57 28.26
CA ASP A 242 -3.41 5.71 27.73
C ASP A 242 -3.41 5.77 26.21
N LEU A 243 -2.31 5.42 25.53
CA LEU A 243 -2.27 5.44 24.06
C LEU A 243 -2.97 4.23 23.45
N GLN A 244 -2.90 3.06 24.09
CA GLN A 244 -3.67 1.89 23.70
C GLN A 244 -5.17 2.14 23.88
N HIS A 245 -5.56 2.76 24.99
CA HIS A 245 -6.96 3.14 25.24
C HIS A 245 -7.44 4.19 24.23
N MET A 246 -6.64 5.21 23.94
CA MET A 246 -6.95 6.21 22.90
C MET A 246 -7.08 5.56 21.52
N CYS A 247 -6.19 4.63 21.16
CA CYS A 247 -6.26 3.92 19.89
C CYS A 247 -7.51 3.04 19.82
N LEU A 248 -7.85 2.30 20.89
CA LEU A 248 -9.08 1.51 20.97
C LEU A 248 -10.34 2.38 20.88
N VAL A 249 -10.35 3.53 21.55
CA VAL A 249 -11.47 4.49 21.48
C VAL A 249 -11.59 5.07 20.07
N PHE A 250 -10.48 5.41 19.40
CA PHE A 250 -10.53 5.91 18.01
C PHE A 250 -10.86 4.84 16.98
N THR A 251 -10.41 3.61 17.17
CA THR A 251 -10.82 2.45 16.36
C THR A 251 -12.32 2.20 16.57
N GLY A 252 -12.81 2.24 17.81
CA GLY A 252 -14.24 2.13 18.13
C GLY A 252 -15.08 3.24 17.52
N GLN A 253 -14.62 4.49 17.56
CA GLN A 253 -15.29 5.63 16.91
C GLN A 253 -15.29 5.51 15.38
N SER A 254 -14.19 5.00 14.80
CA SER A 254 -14.09 4.76 13.36
C SER A 254 -15.04 3.65 12.93
N VAL A 255 -15.14 2.56 13.71
CA VAL A 255 -16.10 1.47 13.51
C VAL A 255 -17.53 1.99 13.59
N TRP A 256 -17.85 2.85 14.57
CA TRP A 256 -19.18 3.43 14.72
C TRP A 256 -19.55 4.34 13.56
N LYS A 257 -18.63 5.20 13.10
CA LYS A 257 -18.84 6.05 11.93
C LYS A 257 -18.98 5.24 10.65
N TRP A 258 -18.18 4.19 10.50
CA TRP A 258 -18.26 3.28 9.37
C TRP A 258 -19.59 2.54 9.34
N PHE A 259 -20.06 2.04 10.49
CA PHE A 259 -21.39 1.44 10.60
C PHE A 259 -22.52 2.41 10.21
N LEU A 260 -22.39 3.70 10.56
CA LEU A 260 -23.35 4.73 10.16
C LEU A 260 -23.28 5.10 8.66
N GLN A 261 -22.11 5.01 8.02
CA GLN A 261 -21.93 5.35 6.60
C GLN A 261 -22.23 4.18 5.65
N GLU A 262 -21.92 2.96 6.06
CA GLU A 262 -22.13 1.76 5.25
C GLU A 262 -23.41 1.01 5.61
N GLY A 263 -24.01 1.26 6.78
CA GLY A 263 -25.27 0.64 7.22
C GLY A 263 -26.44 0.88 6.26
N GLU A 264 -26.47 2.01 5.57
CA GLU A 264 -27.50 2.32 4.57
C GLU A 264 -27.37 1.45 3.30
N LYS A 265 -26.19 0.86 3.04
CA LYS A 265 -25.92 0.00 1.87
C LYS A 265 -26.23 -1.48 2.12
N TRP A 266 -26.48 -1.90 3.36
CA TRP A 266 -26.83 -3.28 3.70
C TRP A 266 -28.34 -3.56 3.64
N PHE A 267 -29.18 -2.52 3.61
CA PHE A 267 -30.64 -2.62 3.58
C PHE A 267 -31.26 -2.39 2.19
N LEU A 268 -30.43 -2.24 1.14
CA LEU A 268 -30.83 -2.07 -0.27
C LEU A 268 -30.32 -3.24 -1.10
#